data_AF-A0A9E3P040-F1
#
_entry.id   AF-A0A9E3P040-F1
#
_cell.length_a   1.000
_cell.length_b   1.000
_cell.length_c   1.000
_cell.angle_alpha   90.00
_cell.angle_beta   90.00
_cell.angle_gamma   90.00
#
_symmetry.space_group_name_H-M   'P 1'
#
loop_
_entity.id
_entity.type
_entity.pdbx_description
1 polymer ?
#
loop_
_entity_poly.entity_id
_entity_poly.type
_entity_poly.pdbx_seq_one_letter_code
_entity_poly.pdbx_strand_id
1 'polypeptide(L)'
;MREQLERYLLVIAIGAAVAIGAKRVGTPYNVALVVIGLILVFADVLPHAPMDPELVLVAFLPVLVFEGALFTDADSLRGASRPILALAVPGVAISIVGTAGVATLALGLPFTAALLLGALLAITDTVSVLLAFRSTRVPHRLAAIMEGESLFNDGTALVLVALAATAVSTGKVEAASTVRMLFIAILGGLALGFAFGAIGAAALRRMPDHLTAILASVVLVFATSLLAERVHASPVIAVVVAGLMVGKAARRALEPSRVLALQGFWEVTGFGINVLLFLLVGIQIDARMFIDEAGSILIAVVALHVGRAVAVYGCFAVLRATRRDVVPMRWQHVMVFGNIKGALSMAAVLALPADLPHRARLVTVVFGVTFVTLLMQALPFKRVLGALGVAASGADDPFDVARARLIAARTGQMELDSLLATGLVSRREHAERRAAFQRIVIQSEAALRTPEADAADDEIIDGTVLNAQKAALLDAARRGLVASDTAERELGEIDRRLVRLGLHGHEGPEQEKEA
;
A
#
# COMPACT_ATOMS: atom_id res chain seq x y z
N MET A 1 -5.73 -33.17 -19.20
CA MET A 1 -4.47 -32.42 -19.02
C MET A 1 -4.12 -31.54 -20.23
N ARG A 2 -3.91 -32.09 -21.44
CA ARG A 2 -3.59 -31.29 -22.64
C ARG A 2 -4.65 -30.21 -22.97
N GLU A 3 -5.93 -30.59 -23.01
CA GLU A 3 -7.02 -29.64 -23.28
C GLU A 3 -7.13 -28.53 -22.22
N GLN A 4 -6.88 -28.85 -20.95
CA GLN A 4 -6.85 -27.85 -19.88
C GLN A 4 -5.68 -26.88 -20.07
N LEU A 5 -4.50 -27.39 -20.43
CA LEU A 5 -3.33 -26.56 -20.72
C LEU A 5 -3.58 -25.64 -21.92
N GLU A 6 -4.17 -26.17 -23.00
CA GLU A 6 -4.54 -25.39 -24.19
C GLU A 6 -5.52 -24.26 -23.84
N ARG A 7 -6.51 -24.53 -22.98
CA ARG A 7 -7.43 -23.49 -22.48
C ARG A 7 -6.72 -22.41 -21.67
N TYR A 8 -5.84 -22.79 -20.73
CA TYR A 8 -5.09 -21.81 -19.95
C TYR A 8 -4.16 -20.96 -20.81
N LEU A 9 -3.49 -21.57 -21.79
CA LEU A 9 -2.64 -20.84 -22.74
C LEU A 9 -3.46 -19.87 -23.59
N LEU A 10 -4.65 -20.26 -24.03
CA LEU A 10 -5.55 -19.40 -24.80
C LEU A 10 -6.05 -18.21 -23.96
N VAL A 11 -6.44 -18.45 -22.70
CA VAL A 11 -6.82 -17.38 -21.75
C VAL A 11 -5.66 -16.41 -21.54
N ILE A 12 -4.44 -16.92 -21.32
CA ILE A 12 -3.24 -16.08 -21.16
C ILE A 12 -2.95 -15.28 -22.44
N ALA A 13 -3.04 -15.90 -23.62
CA ALA A 13 -2.78 -15.25 -24.89
C ALA A 13 -3.79 -14.12 -25.18
N ILE A 14 -5.08 -14.38 -24.94
CA ILE A 14 -6.14 -13.37 -25.07
C ILE A 14 -5.92 -12.24 -24.06
N GLY A 15 -5.68 -12.59 -22.79
CA GLY A 15 -5.44 -11.61 -21.74
C GLY A 15 -4.25 -10.70 -22.07
N ALA A 16 -3.15 -11.27 -22.55
CA ALA A 16 -1.99 -10.52 -22.99
C ALA A 16 -2.32 -9.60 -24.17
N ALA A 17 -3.01 -10.10 -25.20
CA ALA A 17 -3.40 -9.31 -26.37
C ALA A 17 -4.30 -8.13 -25.98
N VAL A 18 -5.30 -8.36 -25.13
CA VAL A 18 -6.22 -7.33 -24.62
C VAL A 18 -5.47 -6.30 -23.79
N ALA A 19 -4.59 -6.74 -22.88
CA ALA A 19 -3.84 -5.82 -22.04
C ALA A 19 -2.86 -4.94 -22.85
N ILE A 20 -2.20 -5.52 -23.86
CA ILE A 20 -1.35 -4.78 -24.80
C ILE A 20 -2.19 -3.78 -25.61
N GLY A 21 -3.34 -4.21 -26.14
CA GLY A 21 -4.26 -3.36 -26.88
C GLY A 21 -4.78 -2.19 -26.05
N ALA A 22 -5.23 -2.46 -24.82
CA ALA A 22 -5.72 -1.45 -23.90
C ALA A 22 -4.66 -0.39 -23.57
N LYS A 23 -3.41 -0.81 -23.29
CA LYS A 23 -2.29 0.10 -23.07
C LYS A 23 -2.00 0.98 -24.29
N ARG A 24 -2.11 0.45 -25.52
CA ARG A 24 -1.92 1.24 -26.76
C ARG A 24 -3.00 2.31 -26.96
N VAL A 25 -4.23 2.03 -26.57
CA VAL A 25 -5.36 2.97 -26.70
C VAL A 25 -5.46 3.93 -25.49
N GLY A 26 -4.69 3.69 -24.43
CA GLY A 26 -4.67 4.52 -23.22
C GLY A 26 -5.83 4.22 -22.25
N THR A 27 -6.47 3.06 -22.37
CA THR A 27 -7.56 2.61 -21.50
C THR A 27 -7.03 1.74 -20.36
N PRO A 28 -7.59 1.82 -19.13
CA PRO A 28 -7.24 0.89 -18.05
C PRO A 28 -7.43 -0.57 -18.49
N TYR A 29 -6.34 -1.34 -18.46
CA TYR A 29 -6.32 -2.70 -19.00
C TYR A 29 -7.23 -3.66 -18.23
N ASN A 30 -7.37 -3.47 -16.93
CA ASN A 30 -8.24 -4.26 -16.07
C ASN A 30 -9.71 -4.16 -16.49
N VAL A 31 -10.18 -2.96 -16.85
CA VAL A 31 -11.55 -2.78 -17.35
C VAL A 31 -11.72 -3.43 -18.73
N ALA A 32 -10.73 -3.27 -19.61
CA ALA A 32 -10.76 -3.93 -20.92
C ALA A 32 -10.81 -5.46 -20.79
N LEU A 33 -10.05 -6.05 -19.86
CA LEU A 33 -10.04 -7.49 -19.61
C LEU A 33 -11.38 -8.01 -19.10
N VAL A 34 -12.01 -7.30 -18.16
CA VAL A 34 -13.34 -7.70 -17.65
C VAL A 34 -14.40 -7.64 -18.75
N VAL A 35 -14.41 -6.56 -19.54
CA VAL A 35 -15.37 -6.40 -20.65
C VAL A 35 -15.15 -7.47 -21.72
N ILE A 36 -13.89 -7.74 -22.11
CA ILE A 36 -13.59 -8.78 -23.09
C ILE A 36 -13.91 -10.17 -22.53
N GLY A 37 -13.62 -10.46 -21.27
CA GLY A 37 -14.00 -11.71 -20.62
C GLY A 37 -15.51 -11.96 -20.69
N LEU A 38 -16.30 -10.92 -20.42
CA LEU A 38 -17.76 -10.98 -20.53
C LEU A 38 -18.21 -11.26 -21.98
N ILE A 39 -17.65 -10.54 -22.96
CA ILE A 39 -17.96 -10.73 -24.39
C ILE A 39 -17.63 -12.16 -24.84
N LEU A 40 -16.51 -12.73 -24.38
CA LEU A 40 -16.08 -14.07 -24.77
C LEU A 40 -17.01 -15.17 -24.27
N VAL A 41 -17.59 -15.00 -23.07
CA VAL A 41 -18.62 -15.90 -22.55
C VAL A 41 -19.91 -15.77 -23.35
N PHE A 42 -20.34 -14.55 -23.64
CA PHE A 42 -21.52 -14.31 -24.47
C PHE A 42 -21.41 -14.87 -25.89
N ALA A 43 -20.22 -14.82 -26.47
CA ALA A 43 -19.94 -15.35 -27.79
C ALA A 43 -19.71 -16.87 -27.80
N ASP A 44 -19.81 -17.55 -26.64
CA ASP A 44 -19.56 -18.99 -26.46
C ASP A 44 -18.17 -19.42 -26.99
N VAL A 45 -17.20 -18.51 -26.96
CA VAL A 45 -15.83 -18.73 -27.47
C VAL A 45 -14.98 -19.47 -26.45
N LEU A 46 -15.25 -19.26 -25.16
CA LEU A 46 -14.55 -19.87 -24.05
C LEU A 46 -15.55 -20.59 -23.14
N PRO A 47 -15.31 -21.87 -22.79
CA PRO A 47 -16.10 -22.52 -21.75
C PRO A 47 -15.87 -21.81 -20.42
N HIS A 48 -16.89 -21.81 -19.55
CA HIS A 48 -16.76 -21.36 -18.16
C HIS A 48 -15.58 -22.09 -17.50
N ALA A 49 -14.46 -21.39 -17.36
CA ALA A 49 -13.29 -21.90 -16.67
C ALA A 49 -13.50 -21.65 -15.17
N PRO A 50 -13.75 -22.68 -14.35
CA PRO A 50 -13.91 -22.47 -12.92
C PRO A 50 -12.60 -21.94 -12.35
N MET A 51 -12.69 -20.84 -11.60
CA MET A 51 -11.61 -20.41 -10.71
C MET A 51 -11.52 -21.38 -9.57
N ASP A 52 -10.32 -21.91 -9.33
CA ASP A 52 -10.00 -22.45 -8.02
C ASP A 52 -9.70 -21.28 -7.07
N PRO A 53 -10.56 -20.99 -6.08
CA PRO A 53 -10.36 -19.87 -5.17
C PRO A 53 -9.10 -20.04 -4.33
N GLU A 54 -8.71 -21.28 -4.03
CA GLU A 54 -7.53 -21.61 -3.25
C GLU A 54 -6.26 -21.24 -4.01
N LEU A 55 -6.25 -21.42 -5.33
CA LEU A 55 -5.15 -20.95 -6.19
C LEU A 55 -4.97 -19.43 -6.09
N VAL A 56 -6.08 -18.67 -6.07
CA VAL A 56 -5.98 -17.21 -5.97
C VAL A 56 -5.45 -16.78 -4.60
N LEU A 57 -5.97 -17.36 -3.52
CA LEU A 57 -5.62 -16.96 -2.16
C LEU A 57 -4.23 -17.45 -1.73
N VAL A 58 -3.80 -18.63 -2.18
CA VAL A 58 -2.53 -19.26 -1.77
C VAL A 58 -1.40 -18.95 -2.75
N ALA A 59 -1.67 -18.92 -4.06
CA ALA A 59 -0.63 -18.72 -5.07
C ALA A 59 -0.52 -17.25 -5.53
N PHE A 60 -1.64 -16.59 -5.83
CA PHE A 60 -1.62 -15.27 -6.47
C PHE A 60 -1.54 -14.12 -5.47
N LEU A 61 -2.31 -14.19 -4.38
CA LEU A 61 -2.37 -13.14 -3.37
C LEU A 61 -1.00 -12.83 -2.74
N PRO A 62 -0.19 -13.80 -2.30
CA PRO A 62 1.13 -13.51 -1.72
C PRO A 62 2.04 -12.80 -2.72
N VAL A 63 1.96 -13.17 -4.00
CA VAL A 63 2.75 -12.54 -5.06
C VAL A 63 2.33 -11.09 -5.27
N LEU A 64 1.03 -10.80 -5.37
CA LEU A 64 0.52 -9.44 -5.58
C LEU A 64 0.85 -8.51 -4.41
N VAL A 65 0.69 -9.03 -3.18
CA VAL A 65 0.96 -8.27 -1.96
C VAL A 65 2.45 -8.03 -1.79
N PHE A 66 3.29 -9.03 -2.08
CA PHE A 66 4.74 -8.87 -2.03
C PHE A 66 5.22 -7.89 -3.10
N GLU A 67 4.70 -7.99 -4.33
CA GLU A 67 4.99 -7.06 -5.42
C GLU A 67 4.71 -5.63 -4.96
N GLY A 68 3.48 -5.34 -4.52
CA GLY A 68 3.11 -4.03 -3.99
C GLY A 68 4.08 -3.55 -2.89
N ALA A 69 4.28 -4.37 -1.85
CA ALA A 69 5.16 -4.04 -0.73
C ALA A 69 6.63 -3.84 -1.11
N LEU A 70 7.14 -4.57 -2.10
CA LEU A 70 8.51 -4.47 -2.59
C LEU A 70 8.75 -3.11 -3.27
N PHE A 71 7.77 -2.62 -4.02
CA PHE A 71 7.82 -1.34 -4.72
C PHE A 71 7.57 -0.14 -3.81
N THR A 72 6.81 -0.32 -2.74
CA THR A 72 6.48 0.76 -1.83
C THR A 72 7.71 1.33 -1.11
N ASP A 73 7.74 2.65 -0.96
CA ASP A 73 8.74 3.32 -0.14
C ASP A 73 8.34 3.30 1.34
N ALA A 74 8.99 2.40 2.10
CA ALA A 74 8.78 2.25 3.54
C ALA A 74 9.03 3.54 4.34
N ASP A 75 9.95 4.41 3.89
CA ASP A 75 10.23 5.67 4.60
C ASP A 75 9.07 6.67 4.40
N SER A 76 8.47 6.70 3.20
CA SER A 76 7.25 7.45 2.90
C SER A 76 6.02 6.93 3.67
N LEU A 77 5.85 5.60 3.77
CA LEU A 77 4.78 5.02 4.61
C LEU A 77 4.95 5.40 6.08
N ARG A 78 6.19 5.44 6.59
CA ARG A 78 6.46 5.83 7.97
C ARG A 78 6.01 7.28 8.23
N GLY A 79 6.26 8.19 7.29
CA GLY A 79 5.78 9.57 7.34
C GLY A 79 4.25 9.71 7.30
N ALA A 80 3.54 8.74 6.71
CA ALA A 80 2.08 8.68 6.64
C ALA A 80 1.47 7.60 7.57
N SER A 81 2.22 7.10 8.54
CA SER A 81 1.82 5.92 9.35
C SER A 81 0.52 6.14 10.15
N ARG A 82 0.32 7.35 10.70
CA ARG A 82 -0.88 7.69 11.48
C ARG A 82 -2.18 7.57 10.66
N PRO A 83 -2.33 8.26 9.51
CA PRO A 83 -3.53 8.09 8.69
C PRO A 83 -3.68 6.67 8.13
N ILE A 84 -2.59 6.00 7.77
CA ILE A 84 -2.62 4.60 7.30
C ILE A 84 -3.20 3.68 8.38
N LEU A 85 -2.65 3.72 9.61
CA LEU A 85 -3.10 2.86 10.71
C LEU A 85 -4.54 3.18 11.15
N ALA A 86 -4.93 4.45 11.10
CA ALA A 86 -6.31 4.86 11.39
C ALA A 86 -7.32 4.26 10.41
N LEU A 87 -6.95 4.12 9.12
CA LEU A 87 -7.83 3.50 8.13
C LEU A 87 -7.73 1.96 8.14
N ALA A 88 -6.52 1.42 8.17
CA ALA A 88 -6.25 -0.01 7.99
C ALA A 88 -6.72 -0.90 9.16
N VAL A 89 -6.94 -0.33 10.36
CA VAL A 89 -7.41 -1.09 11.53
C VAL A 89 -8.84 -0.70 11.92
N PRO A 90 -9.12 0.45 12.56
CA PRO A 90 -10.49 0.79 12.92
C PRO A 90 -11.32 1.22 11.71
N GLY A 91 -10.73 1.85 10.69
CA GLY A 91 -11.45 2.23 9.47
C GLY A 91 -12.06 1.03 8.72
N VAL A 92 -11.34 -0.09 8.63
CA VAL A 92 -11.84 -1.34 8.03
C VAL A 92 -13.04 -1.86 8.82
N ALA A 93 -12.93 -1.96 10.14
CA ALA A 93 -14.03 -2.41 10.99
C ALA A 93 -15.26 -1.50 10.87
N ILE A 94 -15.07 -0.18 10.89
CA ILE A 94 -16.15 0.81 10.71
C ILE A 94 -16.79 0.67 9.33
N SER A 95 -15.98 0.50 8.27
CA SER A 95 -16.47 0.33 6.91
C SER A 95 -17.30 -0.95 6.78
N ILE A 96 -16.87 -2.05 7.39
CA ILE A 96 -17.59 -3.33 7.40
C ILE A 96 -18.92 -3.19 8.14
N VAL A 97 -18.91 -2.66 9.36
CA VAL A 97 -20.13 -2.50 10.17
C VAL A 97 -21.09 -1.50 9.51
N GLY A 98 -20.60 -0.41 8.95
CA GLY A 98 -21.40 0.58 8.23
C GLY A 98 -22.05 -0.03 6.98
N THR A 99 -21.27 -0.78 6.19
CA THR A 99 -21.80 -1.51 5.01
C THR A 99 -22.83 -2.54 5.43
N ALA A 100 -22.55 -3.31 6.49
CA ALA A 100 -23.46 -4.33 7.02
C ALA A 100 -24.77 -3.72 7.52
N GLY A 101 -24.73 -2.59 8.24
CA GLY A 101 -25.92 -1.91 8.73
C GLY A 101 -26.87 -1.50 7.61
N VAL A 102 -26.34 -0.92 6.53
CA VAL A 102 -27.15 -0.57 5.35
C VAL A 102 -27.63 -1.82 4.62
N ALA A 103 -26.76 -2.82 4.43
CA ALA A 103 -27.10 -4.06 3.74
C ALA A 103 -28.17 -4.89 4.46
N THR A 104 -28.16 -4.94 5.81
CA THR A 104 -29.20 -5.64 6.59
C THR A 104 -30.57 -5.02 6.35
N LEU A 105 -30.67 -3.69 6.38
CA LEU A 105 -31.94 -2.98 6.22
C LEU A 105 -32.42 -3.01 4.76
N ALA A 106 -31.53 -2.77 3.81
CA ALA A 106 -31.90 -2.55 2.41
C ALA A 106 -31.90 -3.81 1.54
N LEU A 107 -31.10 -4.84 1.88
CA LEU A 107 -31.06 -6.11 1.14
C LEU A 107 -31.84 -7.24 1.83
N GLY A 108 -32.32 -7.02 3.06
CA GLY A 108 -32.98 -8.05 3.87
C GLY A 108 -32.06 -9.20 4.26
N LEU A 109 -30.75 -8.99 4.27
CA LEU A 109 -29.77 -9.99 4.70
C LEU A 109 -29.72 -10.06 6.23
N PRO A 110 -29.58 -11.26 6.83
CA PRO A 110 -29.29 -11.34 8.26
C PRO A 110 -27.97 -10.62 8.55
N PHE A 111 -27.86 -10.03 9.74
CA PHE A 111 -26.72 -9.17 10.09
C PHE A 111 -25.37 -9.88 9.92
N THR A 112 -25.28 -11.18 10.20
CA THR A 112 -24.07 -11.98 9.98
C THR A 112 -23.69 -12.07 8.50
N ALA A 113 -24.64 -12.28 7.59
CA ALA A 113 -24.39 -12.31 6.16
C ALA A 113 -24.06 -10.91 5.61
N ALA A 114 -24.69 -9.87 6.15
CA ALA A 114 -24.36 -8.49 5.82
C ALA A 114 -22.95 -8.08 6.31
N LEU A 115 -22.52 -8.60 7.47
CA LEU A 115 -21.15 -8.43 7.98
C LEU A 115 -20.14 -9.13 7.07
N LEU A 116 -20.45 -10.34 6.62
CA LEU A 116 -19.63 -11.06 5.65
C LEU A 116 -19.55 -10.30 4.32
N LEU A 117 -20.68 -9.79 3.81
CA LEU A 117 -20.70 -8.94 2.63
C LEU A 117 -19.81 -7.69 2.82
N GLY A 118 -19.92 -7.03 3.97
CA GLY A 118 -19.08 -5.88 4.32
C GLY A 118 -17.60 -6.24 4.32
N ALA A 119 -17.21 -7.39 4.88
CA ALA A 119 -15.82 -7.86 4.91
C ALA A 119 -15.28 -8.19 3.51
N LEU A 120 -16.07 -8.87 2.67
CA LEU A 120 -15.71 -9.16 1.27
C LEU A 120 -15.51 -7.88 0.45
N LEU A 121 -16.40 -6.91 0.66
CA LEU A 121 -16.34 -5.61 0.01
C LEU A 121 -15.36 -4.63 0.69
N ALA A 122 -14.71 -4.99 1.80
CA ALA A 122 -13.66 -4.17 2.40
C ALA A 122 -12.33 -4.30 1.65
N ILE A 123 -12.08 -5.47 1.06
CA ILE A 123 -10.93 -5.72 0.17
C ILE A 123 -10.96 -4.71 -1.00
N THR A 124 -9.83 -4.06 -1.31
CA THR A 124 -9.75 -2.99 -2.30
C THR A 124 -8.78 -3.31 -3.43
N ASP A 125 -9.01 -2.75 -4.61
CA ASP A 125 -8.02 -2.75 -5.70
C ASP A 125 -7.33 -1.38 -5.81
N THR A 126 -6.12 -1.28 -5.25
CA THR A 126 -5.29 -0.09 -5.44
C THR A 126 -4.56 -0.04 -6.76
N VAL A 127 -4.45 -1.13 -7.52
CA VAL A 127 -3.72 -1.11 -8.80
C VAL A 127 -4.36 -0.09 -9.74
N SER A 128 -5.69 -0.09 -9.83
CA SER A 128 -6.46 0.89 -10.59
C SER A 128 -6.17 2.34 -10.19
N VAL A 129 -6.17 2.61 -8.89
CA VAL A 129 -5.97 3.94 -8.31
C VAL A 129 -4.54 4.42 -8.54
N LEU A 130 -3.55 3.58 -8.24
CA LEU A 130 -2.14 3.89 -8.36
C LEU A 130 -1.71 4.07 -9.82
N LEU A 131 -2.30 3.34 -10.77
CA LEU A 131 -2.10 3.58 -12.21
C LEU A 131 -2.59 4.98 -12.62
N ALA A 132 -3.77 5.39 -12.13
CA ALA A 132 -4.28 6.72 -12.39
C ALA A 132 -3.38 7.81 -11.77
N PHE A 133 -2.83 7.58 -10.57
CA PHE A 133 -1.84 8.44 -9.92
C PHE A 133 -0.51 8.50 -10.69
N ARG A 134 -0.05 7.41 -11.32
CA ARG A 134 1.14 7.45 -12.19
C ARG A 134 0.93 8.37 -13.39
N SER A 135 -0.30 8.45 -13.91
CA SER A 135 -0.65 9.32 -15.04
C SER A 135 -1.06 10.75 -14.65
N THR A 136 -1.16 11.04 -13.34
CA THR A 136 -1.65 12.30 -12.79
C THR A 136 -0.85 12.64 -11.54
N ARG A 137 0.01 13.67 -11.58
CA ARG A 137 0.79 14.05 -10.38
C ARG A 137 -0.14 14.31 -9.20
N VAL A 138 -0.04 13.49 -8.16
CA VAL A 138 -0.75 13.64 -6.89
C VAL A 138 0.28 13.83 -5.77
N PRO A 139 -0.10 14.47 -4.65
CA PRO A 139 0.81 14.63 -3.52
C PRO A 139 1.35 13.28 -3.03
N HIS A 140 2.67 13.20 -2.83
CA HIS A 140 3.35 11.96 -2.43
C HIS A 140 2.75 11.34 -1.15
N ARG A 141 2.36 12.20 -0.20
CA ARG A 141 1.69 11.79 1.03
C ARG A 141 0.33 11.13 0.78
N LEU A 142 -0.46 11.61 -0.18
CA LEU A 142 -1.74 10.98 -0.55
C LEU A 142 -1.52 9.61 -1.18
N ALA A 143 -0.56 9.51 -2.10
CA ALA A 143 -0.17 8.22 -2.70
C ALA A 143 0.26 7.22 -1.62
N ALA A 144 1.12 7.65 -0.69
CA ALA A 144 1.56 6.82 0.43
C ALA A 144 0.41 6.38 1.35
N ILE A 145 -0.57 7.26 1.63
CA ILE A 145 -1.76 6.89 2.42
C ILE A 145 -2.58 5.82 1.68
N MET A 146 -2.88 6.03 0.40
CA MET A 146 -3.65 5.08 -0.42
C MET A 146 -2.95 3.73 -0.57
N GLU A 147 -1.65 3.75 -0.87
CA GLU A 147 -0.83 2.54 -1.03
C GLU A 147 -0.72 1.78 0.30
N GLY A 148 -0.38 2.48 1.38
CA GLY A 148 -0.30 1.87 2.71
C GLY A 148 -1.63 1.33 3.21
N GLU A 149 -2.73 2.05 3.01
CA GLU A 149 -4.05 1.60 3.42
C GLU A 149 -4.42 0.27 2.78
N SER A 150 -4.28 0.11 1.47
CA SER A 150 -4.63 -1.16 0.82
C SER A 150 -3.71 -2.31 1.16
N LEU A 151 -2.40 -2.07 1.32
CA LEU A 151 -1.45 -3.11 1.74
C LEU A 151 -1.89 -3.78 3.06
N PHE A 152 -2.30 -2.98 4.05
CA PHE A 152 -2.71 -3.50 5.36
C PHE A 152 -4.20 -3.83 5.46
N ASN A 153 -5.07 -3.13 4.70
CA ASN A 153 -6.51 -3.34 4.68
C ASN A 153 -6.83 -4.73 4.15
N ASP A 154 -6.26 -5.17 3.02
CA ASP A 154 -6.59 -6.46 2.42
C ASP A 154 -6.30 -7.63 3.38
N GLY A 155 -5.19 -7.55 4.13
CA GLY A 155 -4.82 -8.55 5.12
C GLY A 155 -5.70 -8.54 6.36
N THR A 156 -6.21 -7.37 6.76
CA THR A 156 -7.18 -7.23 7.85
C THR A 156 -8.56 -7.74 7.41
N ALA A 157 -8.99 -7.36 6.21
CA ALA A 157 -10.27 -7.72 5.62
C ALA A 157 -10.39 -9.23 5.41
N LEU A 158 -9.36 -9.91 4.91
CA LEU A 158 -9.41 -11.37 4.68
C LEU A 158 -9.56 -12.16 5.99
N VAL A 159 -8.91 -11.72 7.08
CA VAL A 159 -9.13 -12.30 8.41
C VAL A 159 -10.58 -12.09 8.85
N LEU A 160 -11.12 -10.88 8.65
CA LEU A 160 -12.52 -10.57 8.97
C LEU A 160 -13.51 -11.34 8.09
N VAL A 161 -13.19 -11.67 6.84
CA VAL A 161 -13.99 -12.56 5.97
C VAL A 161 -14.09 -13.95 6.58
N ALA A 162 -12.97 -14.55 6.99
CA ALA A 162 -12.97 -15.88 7.61
C ALA A 162 -13.82 -15.90 8.90
N LEU A 163 -13.65 -14.88 9.75
CA LEU A 163 -14.41 -14.75 11.01
C LEU A 163 -15.91 -14.52 10.75
N ALA A 164 -16.25 -13.66 9.79
CA ALA A 164 -17.64 -13.39 9.44
C ALA A 164 -18.32 -14.62 8.80
N ALA A 165 -17.59 -15.42 8.01
CA ALA A 165 -18.09 -16.67 7.46
C ALA A 165 -18.43 -17.68 8.58
N THR A 166 -17.57 -17.81 9.60
CA THR A 166 -17.88 -18.61 10.79
C THR A 166 -19.12 -18.09 11.54
N ALA A 167 -19.27 -16.76 11.65
CA ALA A 167 -20.45 -16.15 12.29
C ALA A 167 -21.74 -16.42 11.50
N VAL A 168 -21.69 -16.49 10.17
CA VAL A 168 -22.84 -16.89 9.34
C VAL A 168 -23.21 -18.35 9.61
N SER A 169 -22.24 -19.26 9.60
CA SER A 169 -22.50 -20.70 9.82
C SER A 169 -23.02 -21.02 11.22
N THR A 170 -22.53 -20.30 12.24
CA THR A 170 -22.93 -20.50 13.65
C THR A 170 -24.16 -19.68 14.06
N GLY A 171 -24.52 -18.67 13.26
CA GLY A 171 -25.59 -17.72 13.56
C GLY A 171 -25.28 -16.76 14.73
N LYS A 172 -24.04 -16.76 15.26
CA LYS A 172 -23.64 -15.95 16.43
C LYS A 172 -22.45 -15.07 16.11
N VAL A 173 -22.50 -13.82 16.55
CA VAL A 173 -21.36 -12.90 16.51
C VAL A 173 -20.73 -12.84 17.89
N GLU A 174 -19.57 -13.44 18.05
CA GLU A 174 -18.78 -13.34 19.29
C GLU A 174 -17.73 -12.24 19.14
N ALA A 175 -18.09 -11.00 19.52
CA ALA A 175 -17.21 -9.86 19.35
C ALA A 175 -15.85 -10.03 20.07
N ALA A 176 -15.85 -10.58 21.29
CA ALA A 176 -14.62 -10.77 22.06
C ALA A 176 -13.67 -11.77 21.41
N SER A 177 -14.18 -12.89 20.89
CA SER A 177 -13.35 -13.89 20.22
C SER A 177 -12.86 -13.37 18.87
N THR A 178 -13.69 -12.60 18.14
CA THR A 178 -13.33 -11.92 16.90
C THR A 178 -12.17 -10.94 17.10
N VAL A 179 -12.27 -10.06 18.11
CA VAL A 179 -11.20 -9.09 18.43
C VAL A 179 -9.91 -9.81 18.83
N ARG A 180 -10.00 -10.87 19.65
CA ARG A 180 -8.84 -11.66 20.05
C ARG A 180 -8.16 -12.33 18.84
N MET A 181 -8.93 -12.97 17.97
CA MET A 181 -8.40 -13.63 16.76
C MET A 181 -7.79 -12.64 15.79
N LEU A 182 -8.42 -11.47 15.62
CA LEU A 182 -7.87 -10.39 14.80
C LEU A 182 -6.52 -9.92 15.36
N PHE A 183 -6.42 -9.74 16.68
CA PHE A 183 -5.18 -9.30 17.32
C PHE A 183 -4.07 -10.34 17.17
N ILE A 184 -4.38 -11.62 17.38
CA ILE A 184 -3.43 -12.73 17.15
C ILE A 184 -2.99 -12.77 15.69
N ALA A 185 -3.91 -12.64 14.74
CA ALA A 185 -3.60 -12.69 13.31
C ALA A 185 -2.68 -11.54 12.88
N ILE A 186 -2.96 -10.32 13.35
CA ILE A 186 -2.17 -9.12 13.06
C ILE A 186 -0.79 -9.21 13.70
N LEU A 187 -0.71 -9.51 15.01
CA LEU A 187 0.58 -9.59 15.71
C LEU A 187 1.44 -10.75 15.23
N GLY A 188 0.84 -11.92 15.01
CA GLY A 188 1.53 -13.07 14.42
C GLY A 188 2.05 -12.77 13.02
N GLY A 189 1.23 -12.09 12.20
CA GLY A 189 1.62 -11.66 10.86
C GLY A 189 2.79 -10.68 10.90
N LEU A 190 2.73 -9.66 11.77
CA LEU A 190 3.83 -8.72 11.98
C LEU A 190 5.10 -9.45 12.42
N ALA A 191 5.03 -10.29 13.45
CA ALA A 191 6.18 -11.00 14.00
C ALA A 191 6.86 -11.89 12.95
N LEU A 192 6.08 -12.69 12.22
CA LEU A 192 6.61 -13.54 11.13
C LEU A 192 7.16 -12.71 9.99
N GLY A 193 6.46 -11.66 9.58
CA GLY A 193 6.92 -10.76 8.53
C GLY A 193 8.24 -10.06 8.88
N PHE A 194 8.43 -9.65 10.14
CA PHE A 194 9.71 -9.11 10.61
C PHE A 194 10.81 -10.17 10.61
N ALA A 195 10.52 -11.37 11.09
CA ALA A 195 11.49 -12.47 11.12
C ALA A 195 11.95 -12.86 9.71
N PHE A 196 11.00 -13.15 8.81
CA PHE A 196 11.28 -13.52 7.43
C PHE A 196 11.82 -12.34 6.62
N GLY A 197 11.35 -11.11 6.85
CA GLY A 197 11.90 -9.91 6.24
C GLY A 197 13.37 -9.69 6.61
N ALA A 198 13.75 -9.91 7.87
CA ALA A 198 15.15 -9.84 8.31
C ALA A 198 16.01 -10.94 7.68
N ILE A 199 15.50 -12.17 7.63
CA ILE A 199 16.16 -13.31 6.95
C ILE A 199 16.36 -12.98 5.47
N GLY A 200 15.32 -12.53 4.78
CA GLY A 200 15.34 -12.16 3.36
C GLY A 200 16.33 -11.03 3.09
N ALA A 201 16.29 -9.95 3.88
CA ALA A 201 17.22 -8.83 3.76
C ALA A 201 18.69 -9.25 3.96
N ALA A 202 18.96 -10.13 4.94
CA ALA A 202 20.29 -10.66 5.20
C ALA A 202 20.75 -11.63 4.11
N ALA A 203 19.85 -12.47 3.60
CA ALA A 203 20.11 -13.41 2.52
C ALA A 203 20.46 -12.67 1.22
N LEU A 204 19.72 -11.60 0.90
CA LEU A 204 19.88 -10.83 -0.33
C LEU A 204 21.30 -10.27 -0.51
N ARG A 205 21.94 -9.88 0.59
CA ARG A 205 23.34 -9.39 0.62
C ARG A 205 24.38 -10.46 0.30
N ARG A 206 24.04 -11.73 0.50
CA ARG A 206 24.94 -12.87 0.30
C ARG A 206 24.72 -13.58 -1.03
N MET A 207 23.71 -13.17 -1.81
CA MET A 207 23.40 -13.83 -3.07
C MET A 207 24.44 -13.47 -4.15
N PRO A 208 25.00 -14.47 -4.86
CA PRO A 208 26.08 -14.24 -5.81
C PRO A 208 25.61 -13.42 -7.02
N ASP A 209 24.39 -13.65 -7.50
CA ASP A 209 23.83 -13.04 -8.70
C ASP A 209 22.33 -12.71 -8.56
N HIS A 210 21.76 -12.06 -9.58
CA HIS A 210 20.37 -11.63 -9.58
C HIS A 210 19.35 -12.79 -9.69
N LEU A 211 19.70 -13.90 -10.37
CA LEU A 211 18.79 -15.05 -10.52
C LEU A 211 18.57 -15.73 -9.18
N THR A 212 19.67 -15.93 -8.44
CA THR A 212 19.62 -16.53 -7.11
C THR A 212 18.87 -15.61 -6.12
N ALA A 213 19.03 -14.28 -6.23
CA ALA A 213 18.27 -13.31 -5.45
C ALA A 213 16.76 -13.36 -5.76
N ILE A 214 16.37 -13.46 -7.03
CA ILE A 214 14.99 -13.63 -7.45
C ILE A 214 14.42 -14.94 -6.88
N LEU A 215 15.12 -16.06 -7.07
CA LEU A 215 14.68 -17.36 -6.55
C LEU A 215 14.50 -17.34 -5.02
N ALA A 216 15.45 -16.75 -4.30
CA ALA A 216 15.35 -16.59 -2.84
C ALA A 216 14.14 -15.75 -2.44
N SER A 217 13.82 -14.68 -3.19
CA SER A 217 12.63 -13.87 -2.94
C SER A 217 11.33 -14.66 -3.18
N VAL A 218 11.28 -15.51 -4.20
CA VAL A 218 10.10 -16.38 -4.47
C VAL A 218 9.90 -17.36 -3.31
N VAL A 219 10.96 -18.03 -2.87
CA VAL A 219 10.90 -18.93 -1.72
C VAL A 219 10.46 -18.17 -0.47
N LEU A 220 10.98 -16.96 -0.25
CA LEU A 220 10.63 -16.14 0.88
C LEU A 220 9.13 -15.82 0.92
N VAL A 221 8.55 -15.40 -0.20
CA VAL A 221 7.11 -15.07 -0.29
C VAL A 221 6.24 -16.25 0.10
N PHE A 222 6.45 -17.40 -0.55
CA PHE A 222 5.63 -18.58 -0.28
C PHE A 222 5.89 -19.17 1.10
N ALA A 223 7.15 -19.22 1.56
CA ALA A 223 7.46 -19.69 2.91
C ALA A 223 6.80 -18.81 3.98
N THR A 224 6.88 -17.48 3.84
CA THR A 224 6.27 -16.53 4.77
C THR A 224 4.74 -16.69 4.81
N SER A 225 4.10 -16.77 3.63
CA SER A 225 2.66 -16.93 3.53
C SER A 225 2.17 -18.25 4.14
N LEU A 226 2.75 -19.38 3.72
CA LEU A 226 2.33 -20.71 4.16
C LEU A 226 2.59 -20.94 5.65
N LEU A 227 3.69 -20.41 6.18
CA LEU A 227 3.98 -20.52 7.62
C LEU A 227 3.04 -19.65 8.46
N ALA A 228 2.72 -18.44 7.99
CA ALA A 228 1.75 -17.58 8.65
C ALA A 228 0.38 -18.26 8.74
N GLU A 229 -0.09 -18.85 7.64
CA GLU A 229 -1.35 -19.59 7.61
C GLU A 229 -1.37 -20.76 8.61
N ARG A 230 -0.29 -21.55 8.67
CA ARG A 230 -0.16 -22.69 9.60
C ARG A 230 -0.23 -22.32 11.08
N VAL A 231 0.18 -21.11 11.44
CA VAL A 231 0.11 -20.63 12.83
C VAL A 231 -1.08 -19.70 13.08
N HIS A 232 -2.04 -19.66 12.14
CA HIS A 232 -3.22 -18.78 12.18
C HIS A 232 -2.88 -17.28 12.26
N ALA A 233 -1.71 -16.89 11.75
CA ALA A 233 -1.32 -15.51 11.52
C ALA A 233 -1.83 -15.03 10.15
N SER A 234 -1.95 -13.71 9.95
CA SER A 234 -2.36 -13.15 8.65
C SER A 234 -1.23 -13.30 7.61
N PRO A 235 -1.40 -14.11 6.54
CA PRO A 235 -0.37 -14.31 5.53
C PRO A 235 -0.06 -13.03 4.76
N VAL A 236 -1.11 -12.23 4.47
CA VAL A 236 -0.98 -10.94 3.80
C VAL A 236 -0.10 -9.99 4.60
N ILE A 237 -0.39 -9.79 5.90
CA ILE A 237 0.41 -8.88 6.75
C ILE A 237 1.86 -9.37 6.86
N ALA A 238 2.07 -10.69 7.01
CA ALA A 238 3.42 -11.25 7.08
C ALA A 238 4.21 -10.97 5.79
N VAL A 239 3.59 -11.20 4.63
CA VAL A 239 4.21 -10.96 3.32
C VAL A 239 4.43 -9.47 3.05
N VAL A 240 3.50 -8.58 3.43
CA VAL A 240 3.69 -7.11 3.32
C VAL A 240 4.92 -6.68 4.10
N VAL A 241 5.02 -7.07 5.37
CA VAL A 241 6.11 -6.64 6.25
C VAL A 241 7.45 -7.19 5.73
N ALA A 242 7.48 -8.46 5.31
CA ALA A 242 8.66 -9.05 4.69
C ALA A 242 9.05 -8.32 3.40
N GLY A 243 8.07 -8.01 2.53
CA GLY A 243 8.27 -7.28 1.28
C GLY A 243 8.80 -5.86 1.48
N LEU A 244 8.25 -5.11 2.43
CA LEU A 244 8.73 -3.76 2.79
C LEU A 244 10.19 -3.79 3.27
N MET A 245 10.54 -4.77 4.11
CA MET A 245 11.91 -4.93 4.62
C MET A 245 12.89 -5.32 3.51
N VAL A 246 12.53 -6.30 2.68
CA VAL A 246 13.34 -6.77 1.55
C VAL A 246 13.49 -5.67 0.51
N GLY A 247 12.43 -4.95 0.15
CA GLY A 247 12.48 -3.84 -0.79
C GLY A 247 13.39 -2.71 -0.31
N LYS A 248 13.30 -2.35 0.98
CA LYS A 248 14.20 -1.37 1.60
C LYS A 248 15.65 -1.85 1.61
N ALA A 249 15.90 -3.12 1.94
CA ALA A 249 17.24 -3.70 1.94
C ALA A 249 17.83 -3.77 0.52
N ALA A 250 17.03 -4.18 -0.47
CA ALA A 250 17.41 -4.24 -1.88
C ALA A 250 17.91 -2.88 -2.37
N ARG A 251 17.10 -1.83 -2.20
CA ARG A 251 17.45 -0.45 -2.62
C ARG A 251 18.70 0.11 -1.94
N ARG A 252 19.03 -0.37 -0.73
CA ARG A 252 20.19 0.12 0.04
C ARG A 252 21.46 -0.69 -0.13
N ALA A 253 21.35 -1.98 -0.47
CA ALA A 253 22.47 -2.91 -0.39
C ALA A 253 22.83 -3.60 -1.72
N LEU A 254 21.95 -3.59 -2.72
CA LEU A 254 22.22 -4.18 -4.03
C LEU A 254 22.65 -3.11 -5.05
N GLU A 255 23.38 -3.57 -6.06
CA GLU A 255 23.65 -2.77 -7.26
C GLU A 255 22.35 -2.47 -8.03
N PRO A 256 22.26 -1.31 -8.73
CA PRO A 256 21.06 -0.92 -9.45
C PRO A 256 20.53 -1.95 -10.45
N SER A 257 21.43 -2.68 -11.13
CA SER A 257 21.07 -3.74 -12.08
C SER A 257 20.34 -4.90 -11.41
N ARG A 258 20.77 -5.30 -10.20
CA ARG A 258 20.13 -6.37 -9.42
C ARG A 258 18.79 -5.93 -8.84
N VAL A 259 18.69 -4.68 -8.41
CA VAL A 259 17.42 -4.08 -7.97
C VAL A 259 16.42 -4.08 -9.12
N LEU A 260 16.84 -3.62 -10.30
CA LEU A 260 16.00 -3.60 -11.50
C LEU A 260 15.57 -4.99 -11.94
N ALA A 261 16.46 -5.99 -11.90
CA ALA A 261 16.12 -7.36 -12.23
C ALA A 261 15.08 -7.96 -11.25
N LEU A 262 15.27 -7.74 -9.94
CA LEU A 262 14.32 -8.18 -8.92
C LEU A 262 12.96 -7.51 -9.11
N GLN A 263 12.95 -6.19 -9.23
CA GLN A 263 11.72 -5.42 -9.47
C GLN A 263 11.03 -5.84 -10.77
N GLY A 264 11.76 -5.92 -11.88
CA GLY A 264 11.20 -6.31 -13.18
C GLY A 264 10.57 -7.70 -13.15
N PHE A 265 11.17 -8.66 -12.44
CA PHE A 265 10.57 -9.99 -12.26
C PHE A 265 9.22 -9.90 -11.53
N TRP A 266 9.17 -9.22 -10.38
CA TRP A 266 7.94 -9.11 -9.60
C TRP A 266 6.87 -8.27 -10.31
N GLU A 267 7.24 -7.19 -11.02
CA GLU A 267 6.32 -6.39 -11.82
C GLU A 267 5.69 -7.20 -12.95
N VAL A 268 6.49 -7.97 -13.70
CA VAL A 268 5.96 -8.84 -14.78
C VAL A 268 5.07 -9.94 -14.20
N THR A 269 5.47 -10.54 -13.08
CA THR A 269 4.70 -11.60 -12.42
C THR A 269 3.37 -11.07 -11.90
N GLY A 270 3.37 -9.95 -11.17
CA GLY A 270 2.17 -9.30 -10.68
C GLY A 270 1.26 -8.80 -11.81
N PHE A 271 1.83 -8.25 -12.87
CA PHE A 271 1.07 -7.88 -14.08
C PHE A 271 0.40 -9.11 -14.72
N GLY A 272 1.13 -10.20 -14.91
CA GLY A 272 0.59 -11.44 -15.50
C GLY A 272 -0.55 -12.03 -14.66
N ILE A 273 -0.39 -12.07 -13.34
CA ILE A 273 -1.44 -12.50 -12.41
C ILE A 273 -2.66 -11.59 -12.49
N ASN A 274 -2.48 -10.26 -12.48
CA ASN A 274 -3.61 -9.33 -12.61
C ASN A 274 -4.34 -9.51 -13.94
N VAL A 275 -3.62 -9.73 -15.05
CA VAL A 275 -4.22 -10.01 -16.36
C VAL A 275 -5.11 -11.26 -16.31
N LEU A 276 -4.59 -12.34 -15.74
CA LEU A 276 -5.34 -13.58 -15.54
C LEU A 276 -6.57 -13.35 -14.65
N LEU A 277 -6.38 -12.71 -13.50
CA LEU A 277 -7.44 -12.43 -12.55
C LEU A 277 -8.57 -11.63 -13.18
N PHE A 278 -8.30 -10.47 -13.78
CA PHE A 278 -9.35 -9.62 -14.36
C PHE A 278 -10.05 -10.24 -15.57
N LEU A 279 -9.33 -11.00 -16.41
CA LEU A 279 -9.98 -11.72 -17.51
C LEU A 279 -10.94 -12.78 -16.96
N LEU A 280 -10.50 -13.52 -15.95
CA LEU A 280 -11.26 -14.60 -15.33
C LEU A 280 -12.42 -14.09 -14.47
N VAL A 281 -12.31 -12.88 -13.93
CA VAL A 281 -13.44 -12.11 -13.40
C VAL A 281 -14.48 -11.92 -14.49
N GLY A 282 -14.10 -11.39 -15.66
CA GLY A 282 -15.02 -11.15 -16.77
C GLY A 282 -15.72 -12.42 -17.24
N ILE A 283 -15.01 -13.55 -17.28
CA ILE A 283 -15.54 -14.85 -17.72
C ILE A 283 -16.54 -15.46 -16.71
N GLN A 284 -16.48 -15.08 -15.44
CA GLN A 284 -17.37 -15.64 -14.42
C GLN A 284 -18.63 -14.81 -14.18
N ILE A 285 -18.77 -13.67 -14.85
CA ILE A 285 -19.97 -12.84 -14.74
C ILE A 285 -21.11 -13.51 -15.50
N ASP A 286 -22.11 -14.01 -14.76
CA ASP A 286 -23.39 -14.41 -15.34
C ASP A 286 -24.27 -13.18 -15.52
N ALA A 287 -24.45 -12.77 -16.77
CA ALA A 287 -25.22 -11.58 -17.11
C ALA A 287 -26.71 -11.67 -16.75
N ARG A 288 -27.30 -12.87 -16.75
CA ARG A 288 -28.73 -13.03 -16.40
C ARG A 288 -28.92 -12.78 -14.91
N MET A 289 -28.05 -13.39 -14.11
CA MET A 289 -28.05 -13.22 -12.66
C MET A 289 -27.78 -11.76 -12.24
N PHE A 290 -26.99 -11.02 -13.02
CA PHE A 290 -26.74 -9.59 -12.81
C PHE A 290 -27.97 -8.71 -13.06
N ILE A 291 -28.76 -9.03 -14.09
CA ILE A 291 -29.97 -8.27 -14.42
C ILE A 291 -31.02 -8.48 -13.33
N ASP A 292 -31.20 -9.73 -12.90
CA ASP A 292 -32.18 -10.08 -11.87
C ASP A 292 -31.85 -9.45 -10.50
N GLU A 293 -30.55 -9.38 -10.15
CA GLU A 293 -30.07 -8.80 -8.88
C GLU A 293 -29.56 -7.35 -9.02
N ALA A 294 -29.86 -6.65 -10.12
CA ALA A 294 -29.36 -5.29 -10.37
C ALA A 294 -29.70 -4.30 -9.24
N GLY A 295 -30.90 -4.42 -8.66
CA GLY A 295 -31.32 -3.66 -7.50
C GLY A 295 -30.46 -3.94 -6.25
N SER A 296 -30.21 -5.22 -5.95
CA SER A 296 -29.35 -5.62 -4.84
C SER A 296 -27.90 -5.14 -5.03
N ILE A 297 -27.38 -5.21 -6.26
CA ILE A 297 -26.04 -4.73 -6.59
C ILE A 297 -25.95 -3.23 -6.36
N LEU A 298 -26.90 -2.44 -6.86
CA LEU A 298 -26.91 -0.99 -6.68
C LEU A 298 -26.98 -0.61 -5.19
N ILE A 299 -27.85 -1.27 -4.43
CA ILE A 299 -27.96 -1.06 -2.98
C ILE A 299 -26.65 -1.42 -2.28
N ALA A 300 -25.99 -2.51 -2.66
CA ALA A 300 -24.70 -2.91 -2.10
C ALA A 300 -23.59 -1.91 -2.45
N VAL A 301 -23.57 -1.34 -3.65
CA VAL A 301 -22.66 -0.25 -4.03
C VAL A 301 -22.88 0.97 -3.13
N VAL A 302 -24.14 1.35 -2.89
CA VAL A 302 -24.46 2.47 -1.97
C VAL A 302 -24.01 2.14 -0.55
N ALA A 303 -24.34 0.96 -0.04
CA ALA A 303 -23.95 0.49 1.29
C ALA A 303 -22.44 0.56 1.49
N LEU A 304 -21.67 0.07 0.51
CA LEU A 304 -20.21 0.11 0.48
C LEU A 304 -19.68 1.54 0.56
N HIS A 305 -20.26 2.48 -0.21
CA HIS A 305 -19.82 3.88 -0.21
C HIS A 305 -20.17 4.60 1.08
N VAL A 306 -21.33 4.32 1.65
CA VAL A 306 -21.73 4.85 2.96
C VAL A 306 -20.76 4.34 4.04
N GLY A 307 -20.50 3.03 4.08
CA GLY A 307 -19.53 2.45 5.00
C GLY A 307 -18.14 3.08 4.87
N ARG A 308 -17.64 3.22 3.64
CA ARG A 308 -16.36 3.87 3.36
C ARG A 308 -16.35 5.35 3.76
N ALA A 309 -17.41 6.11 3.48
CA ALA A 309 -17.51 7.51 3.86
C ALA A 309 -17.48 7.68 5.38
N VAL A 310 -18.26 6.89 6.12
CA VAL A 310 -18.27 6.92 7.58
C VAL A 310 -16.89 6.58 8.15
N ALA A 311 -16.22 5.55 7.60
CA ALA A 311 -14.87 5.18 8.01
C ALA A 311 -13.85 6.29 7.74
N VAL A 312 -13.78 6.79 6.50
CA VAL A 312 -12.77 7.78 6.10
C VAL A 312 -12.96 9.11 6.83
N TYR A 313 -14.16 9.69 6.77
CA TYR A 313 -14.42 10.98 7.41
C TYR A 313 -14.37 10.86 8.93
N GLY A 314 -14.89 9.77 9.50
CA GLY A 314 -14.88 9.52 10.94
C GLY A 314 -13.46 9.36 11.49
N CYS A 315 -12.65 8.46 10.91
CA CYS A 315 -11.27 8.24 11.34
C CYS A 315 -10.43 9.52 11.25
N PHE A 316 -10.57 10.30 10.17
CA PHE A 316 -9.82 11.55 10.04
C PHE A 316 -10.35 12.69 10.92
N ALA A 317 -11.65 12.72 11.23
CA ALA A 317 -12.17 13.66 12.23
C ALA A 317 -11.58 13.37 13.62
N VAL A 318 -11.54 12.09 14.02
CA VAL A 318 -10.89 11.69 15.28
C VAL A 318 -9.39 11.99 15.26
N LEU A 319 -8.70 11.69 14.15
CA LEU A 319 -7.28 11.95 14.04
C LEU A 319 -6.96 13.45 14.13
N ARG A 320 -7.78 14.30 13.51
CA ARG A 320 -7.70 15.76 13.61
C ARG A 320 -7.89 16.23 15.04
N ALA A 321 -8.87 15.69 15.76
CA ALA A 321 -9.17 16.06 17.14
C ALA A 321 -8.05 15.64 18.12
N THR A 322 -7.54 14.41 17.99
CA THR A 322 -6.63 13.82 18.99
C THR A 322 -5.16 14.09 18.71
N ARG A 323 -4.75 14.19 17.44
CA ARG A 323 -3.32 14.21 17.05
C ARG A 323 -2.93 15.42 16.21
N ARG A 324 -3.87 16.36 15.94
CA ARG A 324 -3.69 17.53 15.07
C ARG A 324 -3.12 17.20 13.68
N ASP A 325 -3.26 15.96 13.23
CA ASP A 325 -2.85 15.57 11.89
C ASP A 325 -4.03 15.80 10.93
N VAL A 326 -3.87 16.78 10.04
CA VAL A 326 -4.93 17.21 9.14
C VAL A 326 -4.72 16.59 7.76
N VAL A 327 -5.64 15.69 7.40
CA VAL A 327 -5.78 15.19 6.03
C VAL A 327 -6.78 16.09 5.30
N PRO A 328 -6.41 16.77 4.19
CA PRO A 328 -7.31 17.66 3.46
C PRO A 328 -8.59 16.96 3.00
N MET A 329 -9.74 17.63 3.08
CA MET A 329 -11.04 17.06 2.66
C MET A 329 -11.03 16.54 1.22
N ARG A 330 -10.33 17.22 0.32
CA ARG A 330 -10.14 16.78 -1.07
C ARG A 330 -9.51 15.39 -1.16
N TRP A 331 -8.56 15.09 -0.29
CA TRP A 331 -7.91 13.77 -0.23
C TRP A 331 -8.87 12.71 0.33
N GLN A 332 -9.68 13.08 1.31
CA GLN A 332 -10.71 12.21 1.87
C GLN A 332 -11.75 11.82 0.80
N HIS A 333 -12.20 12.78 -0.02
CA HIS A 333 -13.07 12.51 -1.16
C HIS A 333 -12.43 11.56 -2.18
N VAL A 334 -11.13 11.72 -2.46
CA VAL A 334 -10.38 10.77 -3.31
C VAL A 334 -10.37 9.36 -2.70
N MET A 335 -10.16 9.22 -1.39
CA MET A 335 -10.15 7.92 -0.72
C MET A 335 -11.52 7.24 -0.66
N VAL A 336 -12.61 8.02 -0.60
CA VAL A 336 -13.98 7.49 -0.65
C VAL A 336 -14.34 7.06 -2.08
N PHE A 337 -14.01 7.89 -3.07
CA PHE A 337 -14.28 7.58 -4.48
C PHE A 337 -13.37 6.48 -5.03
N GLY A 338 -12.13 6.38 -4.53
CA GLY A 338 -11.15 5.38 -4.90
C GLY A 338 -11.39 3.99 -4.30
N ASN A 339 -12.59 3.74 -3.77
CA ASN A 339 -12.98 2.46 -3.17
C ASN A 339 -13.35 1.42 -4.24
N ILE A 340 -12.41 1.18 -5.16
CA ILE A 340 -12.56 0.24 -6.27
C ILE A 340 -12.38 -1.18 -5.73
N LYS A 341 -13.24 -2.11 -6.17
CA LYS A 341 -13.10 -3.53 -5.82
C LYS A 341 -12.34 -4.28 -6.89
N GLY A 342 -11.68 -5.37 -6.50
CA GLY A 342 -10.83 -6.16 -7.39
C GLY A 342 -11.16 -7.64 -7.39
N ALA A 343 -10.37 -8.38 -8.16
CA ALA A 343 -10.49 -9.84 -8.26
C ALA A 343 -10.28 -10.58 -6.94
N LEU A 344 -9.57 -9.98 -5.97
CA LEU A 344 -9.37 -10.59 -4.67
C LEU A 344 -10.67 -10.73 -3.87
N SER A 345 -11.56 -9.73 -3.90
CA SER A 345 -12.90 -9.81 -3.30
C SER A 345 -13.71 -10.98 -3.88
N MET A 346 -13.56 -11.22 -5.19
CA MET A 346 -14.23 -12.31 -5.88
C MET A 346 -13.67 -13.68 -5.51
N ALA A 347 -12.34 -13.82 -5.44
CA ALA A 347 -11.73 -15.04 -4.96
C ALA A 347 -12.17 -15.38 -3.54
N ALA A 348 -12.20 -14.38 -2.66
CA ALA A 348 -12.65 -14.55 -1.28
C ALA A 348 -14.11 -15.02 -1.19
N VAL A 349 -15.02 -14.51 -2.02
CA VAL A 349 -16.43 -14.97 -1.99
C VAL A 349 -16.60 -16.37 -2.60
N LEU A 350 -15.79 -16.74 -3.59
CA LEU A 350 -15.84 -18.09 -4.16
C LEU A 350 -15.27 -19.15 -3.22
N ALA A 351 -14.28 -18.78 -2.40
CA ALA A 351 -13.68 -19.63 -1.37
C ALA A 351 -14.63 -19.97 -0.21
N LEU A 352 -15.80 -19.33 -0.13
CA LEU A 352 -16.79 -19.63 0.91
C LEU A 352 -17.33 -21.05 0.78
N PRO A 353 -17.58 -21.76 1.91
CA PRO A 353 -18.14 -23.11 1.92
C PRO A 353 -19.44 -23.20 1.11
N ALA A 354 -19.60 -24.26 0.30
CA ALA A 354 -20.72 -24.38 -0.64
C ALA A 354 -22.09 -24.38 0.04
N ASP A 355 -22.16 -24.85 1.28
CA ASP A 355 -23.34 -24.93 2.15
C ASP A 355 -23.64 -23.63 2.92
N LEU A 356 -22.79 -22.59 2.78
CA LEU A 356 -22.94 -21.34 3.51
C LEU A 356 -24.26 -20.62 3.14
N PRO A 357 -25.10 -20.25 4.12
CA PRO A 357 -26.33 -19.51 3.90
C PRO A 357 -26.13 -18.24 3.06
N HIS A 358 -27.01 -18.03 2.07
CA HIS A 358 -26.96 -16.88 1.15
C HIS A 358 -25.71 -16.80 0.25
N ARG A 359 -24.86 -17.84 0.19
CA ARG A 359 -23.64 -17.84 -0.65
C ARG A 359 -23.90 -17.41 -2.09
N ALA A 360 -24.90 -18.00 -2.76
CA ALA A 360 -25.20 -17.68 -4.16
C ALA A 360 -25.44 -16.17 -4.35
N ARG A 361 -26.28 -15.57 -3.50
CA ARG A 361 -26.58 -14.13 -3.53
C ARG A 361 -25.34 -13.29 -3.20
N LEU A 362 -24.51 -13.71 -2.24
CA LEU A 362 -23.25 -13.02 -1.92
C LEU A 362 -22.30 -13.03 -3.12
N VAL A 363 -22.15 -14.17 -3.80
CA VAL A 363 -21.33 -14.28 -5.02
C VAL A 363 -21.84 -13.29 -6.07
N THR A 364 -23.14 -13.30 -6.38
CA THR A 364 -23.74 -12.37 -7.35
C THR A 364 -23.48 -10.91 -7.00
N VAL A 365 -23.73 -10.53 -5.74
CA VAL A 365 -23.60 -9.14 -5.31
C VAL A 365 -22.15 -8.69 -5.31
N VAL A 366 -21.21 -9.51 -4.81
CA VAL A 366 -19.78 -9.15 -4.82
C VAL A 366 -19.25 -9.03 -6.24
N PHE A 367 -19.63 -9.94 -7.13
CA PHE A 367 -19.29 -9.85 -8.56
C PHE A 367 -19.86 -8.58 -9.19
N GLY A 368 -21.15 -8.30 -8.93
CA GLY A 368 -21.86 -7.11 -9.38
C GLY A 368 -21.21 -5.81 -8.94
N VAL A 369 -20.96 -5.66 -7.64
CA VAL A 369 -20.32 -4.48 -7.05
C VAL A 369 -18.94 -4.29 -7.65
N THR A 370 -18.17 -5.37 -7.85
CA THR A 370 -16.83 -5.28 -8.43
C THR A 370 -16.87 -4.83 -9.89
N PHE A 371 -17.77 -5.39 -10.69
CA PHE A 371 -17.98 -4.94 -12.07
C PHE A 371 -18.39 -3.47 -12.12
N VAL A 372 -19.38 -3.05 -11.31
CA VAL A 372 -19.86 -1.67 -11.28
C VAL A 372 -18.77 -0.71 -10.82
N THR A 373 -18.01 -1.03 -9.77
CA THR A 373 -16.93 -0.16 -9.28
C THR A 373 -15.78 -0.05 -10.28
N LEU A 374 -15.42 -1.14 -10.97
CA LEU A 374 -14.41 -1.09 -12.03
C LEU A 374 -14.85 -0.21 -13.21
N LEU A 375 -16.08 -0.36 -13.70
CA LEU A 375 -16.56 0.43 -14.85
C LEU A 375 -16.87 1.88 -14.48
N MET A 376 -17.57 2.10 -13.37
CA MET A 376 -18.09 3.41 -12.99
C MET A 376 -17.13 4.25 -12.16
N GLN A 377 -16.08 3.65 -11.56
CA GLN A 377 -15.11 4.41 -10.76
C GLN A 377 -13.72 4.39 -11.38
N ALA A 378 -13.20 3.25 -11.83
CA ALA A 378 -11.83 3.20 -12.36
C ALA A 378 -11.66 4.04 -13.63
N LEU A 379 -12.64 4.01 -14.56
CA LEU A 379 -12.60 4.84 -15.78
C LEU A 379 -12.61 6.35 -15.53
N PRO A 380 -13.55 6.91 -14.74
CA PRO A 380 -13.58 8.33 -14.48
C PRO A 380 -12.59 8.79 -13.40
N PHE A 381 -11.89 7.88 -12.70
CA PHE A 381 -11.05 8.22 -11.55
C PHE A 381 -10.07 9.37 -11.84
N LYS A 382 -9.38 9.32 -12.99
CA LYS A 382 -8.49 10.40 -13.43
C LYS A 382 -9.20 11.76 -13.55
N ARG A 383 -10.42 11.79 -14.11
CA ARG A 383 -11.22 13.01 -14.24
C ARG A 383 -11.63 13.54 -12.88
N VAL A 384 -11.98 12.65 -11.95
CA VAL A 384 -12.33 13.01 -10.57
C VAL A 384 -11.15 13.65 -9.84
N LEU A 385 -9.92 13.16 -10.02
CA LEU A 385 -8.72 13.80 -9.46
C LEU A 385 -8.52 15.24 -9.95
N GLY A 386 -8.76 15.47 -11.24
CA GLY A 386 -8.74 16.81 -11.83
C GLY A 386 -9.86 17.70 -11.29
N ALA A 387 -11.09 17.20 -11.24
CA ALA A 387 -12.25 17.94 -10.75
C ALA A 387 -12.14 18.33 -9.27
N LEU A 388 -11.54 17.46 -8.44
CA LEU A 388 -11.26 17.75 -7.03
C LEU A 388 -10.05 18.68 -6.83
N GLY A 389 -9.33 19.04 -7.89
CA GLY A 389 -8.11 19.85 -7.83
C GLY A 389 -7.02 19.21 -6.98
N VAL A 390 -6.92 17.88 -7.01
CA VAL A 390 -5.86 17.09 -6.33
C VAL A 390 -4.72 16.81 -7.29
N ALA A 391 -4.99 16.77 -8.59
CA ALA A 391 -3.97 16.78 -9.61
C ALA A 391 -3.14 18.07 -9.49
N ALA A 392 -1.83 17.93 -9.23
CA ALA A 392 -0.93 19.06 -9.18
C ALA A 392 -0.99 19.82 -10.51
N SER A 393 -1.16 21.14 -10.43
CA SER A 393 -1.18 22.01 -11.59
C SER A 393 0.25 22.19 -12.09
N GLY A 394 0.53 21.72 -13.32
CA GLY A 394 1.63 22.21 -14.16
C GLY A 394 2.99 21.54 -13.99
N ALA A 395 3.59 21.17 -15.12
CA ALA A 395 4.98 20.74 -15.25
C ALA A 395 5.99 21.90 -15.14
N ASP A 396 5.54 23.09 -14.75
CA ASP A 396 6.31 24.32 -14.66
C ASP A 396 6.22 24.97 -13.27
N ASP A 397 6.04 24.18 -12.20
CA ASP A 397 6.26 24.72 -10.85
C ASP A 397 7.78 24.99 -10.70
N PRO A 398 8.20 26.27 -10.59
CA PRO A 398 9.61 26.62 -10.46
C PRO A 398 10.24 25.93 -9.24
N PHE A 399 9.44 25.60 -8.21
CA PHE A 399 9.89 24.89 -7.02
C PHE A 399 10.25 23.43 -7.28
N ASP A 400 9.45 22.68 -8.03
CA ASP A 400 9.74 21.28 -8.36
C ASP A 400 11.01 21.17 -9.23
N VAL A 401 11.17 22.09 -10.18
CA VAL A 401 12.37 22.17 -11.04
C VAL A 401 13.60 22.53 -10.20
N ALA A 402 13.49 23.49 -9.28
CA ALA A 402 14.58 23.87 -8.39
C ALA A 402 14.96 22.73 -7.43
N ARG A 403 13.98 22.05 -6.82
CA ARG A 403 14.20 20.91 -5.92
C ARG A 403 14.87 19.73 -6.64
N ALA A 404 14.42 19.39 -7.84
CA ALA A 404 15.04 18.34 -8.66
C ALA A 404 16.50 18.67 -8.99
N ARG A 405 16.80 19.92 -9.37
CA ARG A 405 18.17 20.39 -9.64
C ARG A 405 19.05 20.36 -8.40
N LEU A 406 18.52 20.73 -7.24
CA LEU A 406 19.23 20.68 -5.97
C LEU A 406 19.65 19.26 -5.58
N ILE A 407 18.71 18.30 -5.66
CA ILE A 407 18.98 16.89 -5.36
C ILE A 407 20.04 16.34 -6.30
N ALA A 408 19.88 16.55 -7.61
CA ALA A 408 20.84 16.08 -8.61
C ALA A 408 22.25 16.66 -8.38
N ALA A 409 22.34 17.96 -8.05
CA ALA A 409 23.62 18.61 -7.81
C ALA A 409 24.32 18.11 -6.54
N ARG A 410 23.59 17.92 -5.43
CA ARG A 410 24.17 17.39 -4.18
C ARG A 410 24.65 15.95 -4.33
N THR A 411 23.87 15.09 -4.98
CA THR A 411 24.28 13.71 -5.27
C THR A 411 25.51 13.69 -6.17
N GLY A 412 25.57 14.56 -7.18
CA GLY A 412 26.75 14.71 -8.04
C GLY A 412 28.01 15.16 -7.28
N GLN A 413 27.88 16.03 -6.26
CA GLN A 413 28.99 16.41 -5.39
C GLN A 413 29.50 15.25 -4.54
N MET A 414 28.60 14.46 -3.94
CA MET A 414 28.98 13.30 -3.13
C MET A 414 29.76 12.27 -3.95
N GLU A 415 29.31 11.99 -5.18
CA GLU A 415 30.00 11.08 -6.08
C GLU A 415 31.36 11.65 -6.53
N LEU A 416 31.43 12.95 -6.82
CA LEU A 416 32.68 13.62 -7.18
C LEU A 416 33.71 13.57 -6.04
N ASP A 417 33.27 13.72 -4.79
CA ASP A 417 34.12 13.57 -3.60
C ASP A 417 34.64 12.13 -3.45
N SER A 418 33.80 11.12 -3.76
CA SER A 418 34.20 9.70 -3.80
C SER A 418 35.26 9.43 -4.88
N LEU A 419 35.09 10.01 -6.08
CA LEU A 419 36.05 9.88 -7.18
C LEU A 419 37.42 10.53 -6.88
N LEU A 420 37.43 11.63 -6.10
CA LEU A 420 38.67 12.22 -5.61
C LEU A 420 39.34 11.29 -4.58
N ALA A 421 38.58 10.69 -3.67
CA ALA A 421 39.10 9.79 -2.63
C ALA A 421 39.72 8.51 -3.23
N THR A 422 39.20 8.03 -4.35
CA THR A 422 39.73 6.88 -5.10
C THR A 422 40.88 7.21 -6.05
N GLY A 423 41.25 8.50 -6.17
CA GLY A 423 42.34 8.96 -7.04
C GLY A 423 41.99 8.99 -8.53
N LEU A 424 40.72 8.78 -8.89
CA LEU A 424 40.23 8.78 -10.27
C LEU A 424 40.09 10.19 -10.86
N VAL A 425 40.05 11.21 -10.01
CA VAL A 425 39.93 12.62 -10.41
C VAL A 425 41.03 13.43 -9.73
N SER A 426 41.70 14.30 -10.49
CA SER A 426 42.72 15.19 -9.94
C SER A 426 42.11 16.27 -9.03
N ARG A 427 42.86 16.79 -8.04
CA ARG A 427 42.37 17.87 -7.16
C ARG A 427 41.92 19.12 -7.94
N ARG A 428 42.58 19.41 -9.08
CA ARG A 428 42.21 20.54 -9.95
C ARG A 428 40.86 20.31 -10.61
N GLU A 429 40.68 19.14 -11.23
CA GLU A 429 39.44 18.79 -11.92
C GLU A 429 38.26 18.62 -10.94
N HIS A 430 38.53 18.10 -9.75
CA HIS A 430 37.58 18.06 -8.64
C HIS A 430 37.11 19.47 -8.27
N ALA A 431 38.03 20.41 -8.04
CA ALA A 431 37.68 21.78 -7.67
C ALA A 431 36.83 22.49 -8.75
N GLU A 432 37.20 22.33 -10.03
CA GLU A 432 36.47 22.89 -11.16
C GLU A 432 35.04 22.33 -11.26
N ARG A 433 34.88 21.00 -11.20
CA ARG A 433 33.57 20.33 -11.26
C ARG A 433 32.72 20.59 -10.02
N ARG A 434 33.33 20.65 -8.83
CA ARG A 434 32.65 20.95 -7.57
C ARG A 434 32.08 22.36 -7.57
N ALA A 435 32.81 23.33 -8.13
CA ALA A 435 32.32 24.71 -8.29
C ALA A 435 31.14 24.81 -9.27
N ALA A 436 31.07 23.94 -10.30
CA ALA A 436 29.90 23.87 -11.19
C ALA A 436 28.66 23.35 -10.45
N PHE A 437 28.79 22.27 -9.68
CA PHE A 437 27.68 21.78 -8.85
C PHE A 437 27.27 22.78 -7.77
N GLN A 438 28.24 23.44 -7.12
CA GLN A 438 27.97 24.43 -6.08
C GLN A 438 27.12 25.60 -6.60
N ARG A 439 27.36 26.05 -7.84
CA ARG A 439 26.52 27.08 -8.48
C ARG A 439 25.07 26.63 -8.66
N ILE A 440 24.85 25.38 -9.07
CA ILE A 440 23.49 24.82 -9.22
C ILE A 440 22.82 24.70 -7.85
N VAL A 441 23.55 24.27 -6.81
CA VAL A 441 23.05 24.20 -5.43
C VAL A 441 22.58 25.58 -4.97
N ILE A 442 23.43 26.61 -5.08
CA ILE A 442 23.12 27.98 -4.65
C ILE A 442 21.90 28.53 -5.41
N GLN A 443 21.84 28.37 -6.73
CA GLN A 443 20.73 28.85 -7.54
C GLN A 443 19.41 28.14 -7.21
N SER A 444 19.48 26.84 -6.96
CA SER A 444 18.31 26.03 -6.61
C SER A 444 17.82 26.33 -5.20
N GLU A 445 18.73 26.52 -4.23
CA GLU A 445 18.39 26.96 -2.87
C GLU A 445 17.77 28.36 -2.86
N ALA A 446 18.31 29.29 -3.65
CA ALA A 446 17.74 30.63 -3.80
C ALA A 446 16.33 30.61 -4.41
N ALA A 447 16.08 29.73 -5.39
CA ALA A 447 14.75 29.57 -5.99
C ALA A 447 13.73 28.86 -5.06
N LEU A 448 14.20 28.10 -4.07
CA LEU A 448 13.36 27.43 -3.07
C LEU A 448 13.04 28.32 -1.87
N ARG A 449 13.74 29.44 -1.69
CA ARG A 449 13.50 30.40 -0.61
C ARG A 449 12.35 31.34 -0.97
N THR A 450 11.22 31.20 -0.27
CA THR A 450 10.15 32.20 -0.25
C THR A 450 9.90 32.69 1.18
N PRO A 451 9.39 33.94 1.36
CA PRO A 451 9.23 34.57 2.67
C PRO A 451 8.30 33.82 3.65
N GLU A 452 7.46 32.91 3.15
CA GLU A 452 6.54 32.09 3.96
C GLU A 452 7.20 30.78 4.47
N ALA A 453 8.35 30.38 3.92
CA ALA A 453 9.07 29.16 4.30
C ALA A 453 10.14 29.39 5.39
N ASP A 454 10.71 30.59 5.46
CA ASP A 454 11.89 30.88 6.31
C ASP A 454 11.61 30.78 7.82
N ALA A 455 10.37 31.01 8.29
CA ALA A 455 10.08 30.94 9.73
C ALA A 455 9.85 29.51 10.26
N ALA A 456 9.42 28.58 9.40
CA ALA A 456 9.10 27.21 9.78
C ALA A 456 10.21 26.20 9.42
N ASP A 457 10.96 26.44 8.33
CA ASP A 457 12.07 25.59 7.94
C ASP A 457 13.31 25.79 8.84
N ASP A 458 13.60 27.02 9.31
CA ASP A 458 14.72 27.25 10.24
C ASP A 458 14.49 26.53 11.58
N GLU A 459 13.26 26.50 12.10
CA GLU A 459 12.93 25.81 13.36
C GLU A 459 13.05 24.28 13.23
N ILE A 460 12.66 23.71 12.08
CA ILE A 460 12.78 22.28 11.78
C ILE A 460 14.24 21.88 11.51
N ILE A 461 14.99 22.69 10.76
CA ILE A 461 16.40 22.45 10.44
C ILE A 461 17.23 22.55 11.72
N ASP A 462 17.07 23.61 12.50
CA ASP A 462 17.79 23.79 13.77
C ASP A 462 17.43 22.70 14.77
N GLY A 463 16.16 22.30 14.86
CA GLY A 463 15.73 21.16 15.67
C GLY A 463 16.37 19.84 15.24
N THR A 464 16.49 19.60 13.94
CA THR A 464 17.11 18.38 13.40
C THR A 464 18.63 18.37 13.64
N VAL A 465 19.30 19.50 13.46
CA VAL A 465 20.74 19.67 13.71
C VAL A 465 21.06 19.51 15.19
N LEU A 466 20.27 20.11 16.09
CA LEU A 466 20.45 19.99 17.54
C LEU A 466 20.22 18.55 18.01
N ASN A 467 19.23 17.84 17.47
CA ASN A 467 19.02 16.42 17.77
C ASN A 467 20.18 15.53 17.26
N ALA A 468 20.75 15.84 16.09
CA ALA A 468 21.93 15.14 15.58
C ALA A 468 23.17 15.40 16.45
N GLN A 469 23.37 16.63 16.92
CA GLN A 469 24.43 16.99 17.87
C GLN A 469 24.26 16.25 19.21
N LYS A 470 23.02 16.20 19.74
CA LYS A 470 22.68 15.43 20.94
C LYS A 470 23.05 13.95 20.81
N ALA A 471 22.68 13.32 19.68
CA ALA A 471 22.97 11.92 19.42
C ALA A 471 24.47 11.64 19.29
N ALA A 472 25.24 12.53 18.64
CA ALA A 472 26.69 12.40 18.50
C ALA A 472 27.41 12.56 19.85
N LEU A 473 26.98 13.49 20.69
CA LEU A 473 27.56 13.72 22.02
C LEU A 473 27.29 12.54 22.97
N LEU A 474 26.08 11.96 22.92
CA LEU A 474 25.73 10.73 23.66
C LEU A 474 26.53 9.51 23.19
N ASP A 475 26.85 9.40 21.90
CA ASP A 475 27.73 8.34 21.38
C ASP A 475 29.19 8.55 21.81
N ALA A 476 29.68 9.80 21.76
CA ALA A 476 31.04 10.13 22.21
C ALA A 476 31.24 9.87 23.71
N ALA A 477 30.25 10.20 24.55
CA ALA A 477 30.26 9.90 25.98
C ALA A 477 30.25 8.39 26.24
N ARG A 478 29.38 7.62 25.54
CA ARG A 478 29.32 6.15 25.67
C ARG A 478 30.61 5.45 25.26
N ARG A 479 31.36 6.02 24.32
CA ARG A 479 32.66 5.50 23.87
C ARG A 479 33.84 5.97 24.74
N GLY A 480 33.59 6.76 25.78
CA GLY A 480 34.63 7.31 26.66
C GLY A 480 35.53 8.34 25.99
N LEU A 481 35.11 8.91 24.85
CA LEU A 481 35.87 9.94 24.13
C LEU A 481 35.73 11.33 24.76
N VAL A 482 34.71 11.52 25.60
CA VAL A 482 34.42 12.75 26.36
C VAL A 482 34.02 12.36 27.78
N ALA A 483 34.50 13.11 28.77
CA ALA A 483 34.14 12.89 30.18
C ALA A 483 32.63 13.12 30.41
N SER A 484 32.00 12.26 31.21
CA SER A 484 30.53 12.29 31.45
C SER A 484 30.04 13.65 31.93
N ASP A 485 30.73 14.27 32.90
CA ASP A 485 30.36 15.58 33.46
C ASP A 485 30.41 16.71 32.41
N THR A 486 31.27 16.57 31.40
CA THR A 486 31.36 17.52 30.27
C THR A 486 30.25 17.26 29.26
N ALA A 487 29.96 16.00 28.97
CA ALA A 487 28.88 15.62 28.08
C ALA A 487 27.50 16.05 28.62
N GLU A 488 27.24 15.86 29.93
CA GLU A 488 25.98 16.28 30.57
C GLU A 488 25.76 17.79 30.53
N ARG A 489 26.82 18.57 30.74
CA ARG A 489 26.75 20.04 30.69
C ARG A 489 26.39 20.55 29.30
N GLU A 490 27.04 20.00 28.27
CA GLU A 490 26.80 20.36 26.86
C GLU A 490 25.42 19.85 26.38
N LEU A 491 24.98 18.67 26.82
CA LEU A 491 23.61 18.17 26.58
C LEU A 491 22.57 19.12 27.16
N GLY A 492 22.79 19.63 28.38
CA GLY A 492 21.91 20.61 29.02
C GLY A 492 21.84 21.96 28.30
N GLU A 493 22.86 22.35 27.53
CA GLU A 493 22.79 23.51 26.64
C GLU A 493 21.97 23.24 25.38
N ILE A 494 22.18 22.08 24.74
CA ILE A 494 21.45 21.66 23.54
C ILE A 494 19.95 21.54 23.85
N ASP A 495 19.59 20.95 24.99
CA ASP A 495 18.20 20.81 25.42
C ASP A 495 17.55 22.18 25.71
N ARG A 496 18.27 23.12 26.31
CA ARG A 496 17.80 24.51 26.47
C ARG A 496 17.62 25.27 25.16
N ARG A 497 18.33 24.87 24.09
CA ARG A 497 18.13 25.43 22.74
C ARG A 497 16.93 24.77 22.05
N LEU A 498 16.76 23.45 22.17
CA LEU A 498 15.59 22.72 21.67
C LEU A 498 14.27 23.20 22.32
N VAL A 499 14.27 23.52 23.62
CA VAL A 499 13.10 24.07 24.33
C VAL A 499 12.73 25.47 23.83
N ARG A 500 13.72 26.30 23.49
CA ARG A 500 13.48 27.63 22.92
C ARG A 500 12.87 27.59 21.51
N LEU A 501 13.06 26.49 20.78
CA LEU A 501 12.48 26.21 19.46
C LEU A 501 11.13 25.46 19.53
N GLY A 502 10.48 25.40 20.70
CA GLY A 502 9.12 24.84 20.82
C GLY A 502 8.95 23.34 20.54
N LEU A 503 10.04 22.58 20.36
CA LEU A 503 10.01 21.22 19.79
C LEU A 503 9.94 20.04 20.78
N HIS A 504 9.66 20.27 22.08
CA HIS A 504 9.42 19.16 23.01
C HIS A 504 7.93 18.83 23.19
N GLY A 505 7.49 17.79 22.48
CA GLY A 505 6.27 17.05 22.80
C GLY A 505 6.51 16.01 23.90
N HIS A 506 5.88 16.24 25.05
CA HIS A 506 5.41 15.25 26.04
C HIS A 506 6.26 14.01 26.33
N GLU A 507 7.08 14.09 27.38
CA GLU A 507 7.17 13.01 28.37
C GLU A 507 6.67 13.57 29.71
N GLY A 508 5.61 12.96 30.25
CA GLY A 508 5.05 13.29 31.55
C GLY A 508 5.90 12.72 32.69
N PRO A 509 5.73 13.22 33.92
CA PRO A 509 6.71 13.06 35.00
C PRO A 509 6.66 11.66 35.61
N GLU A 510 7.80 10.99 35.69
CA GLU A 510 8.00 9.91 36.66
C GLU A 510 8.00 10.52 38.07
N GLN A 511 7.12 9.98 38.90
CA GLN A 511 7.03 10.25 40.31
C GLN A 511 8.25 9.65 41.01
N GLU A 512 9.12 10.48 41.57
CA GLU A 512 10.04 10.08 42.63
C GLU A 512 9.48 10.58 43.97
N LYS A 513 9.04 9.63 44.80
CA LYS A 513 8.76 9.81 46.23
C LYS A 513 9.50 8.68 46.96
N GLU A 514 10.26 9.10 47.98
CA GLU A 514 10.91 8.32 49.05
C GLU A 514 12.17 7.54 48.59
N ALA A 515 13.37 7.75 49.14
CA ALA A 515 13.77 8.12 50.50
C ALA A 515 15.05 8.96 50.53
#